data_AF-A0A933DQA2-F1
#
_entry.id   AF-A0A933DQA2-F1
#
_cell.length_a   1.000
_cell.length_b   1.000
_cell.length_c   1.000
_cell.angle_alpha   90.00
_cell.angle_beta   90.00
_cell.angle_gamma   90.00
#
_symmetry.space_group_name_H-M   'P 1'
#
loop_
_entity.id
_entity.type
_entity.pdbx_description
1 polymer ?
#
loop_
_entity_poly.entity_id
_entity_poly.type
_entity_poly.pdbx_seq_one_letter_code
_entity_poly.pdbx_strand_id
1 'polypeptide(L)'
;RYQVQEMLRIERIFEEQGIQGELDAYNPLVPDGANWKATMLIEYPDAEERRRMLARLKGIERRTWVRVAGCERVDAIADEDLERETEEKTSAVHFVRFELPEEMRKRLRGGAPLSMGIDHPHYRAEVEVPAGVREALVADLAA
;
A
#
# COMPACT_ATOMS: atom_id res chain seq x y z
N ARG A 1 -14.34 -1.51 -1.42
CA ARG A 1 -15.81 -1.30 -1.33
C ARG A 1 -16.21 -0.17 -0.36
N TYR A 2 -15.66 -0.11 0.87
CA TYR A 2 -16.04 0.94 1.84
C TYR A 2 -15.61 2.36 1.43
N GLN A 3 -14.37 2.55 0.97
CA GLN A 3 -13.86 3.88 0.59
C GLN A 3 -14.61 4.51 -0.59
N VAL A 4 -14.94 3.71 -1.62
CA VAL A 4 -15.77 4.15 -2.77
C VAL A 4 -17.13 4.66 -2.32
N GLN A 5 -17.77 3.95 -1.38
CA GLN A 5 -19.09 4.34 -0.87
C GLN A 5 -19.04 5.62 -0.04
N GLU A 6 -17.95 5.85 0.70
CA GLU A 6 -17.78 7.06 1.50
C GLU A 6 -17.46 8.28 0.63
N MET A 7 -16.62 8.12 -0.39
CA MET A 7 -16.34 9.15 -1.41
C MET A 7 -17.61 9.59 -2.14
N LEU A 8 -18.37 8.64 -2.71
CA LEU A 8 -19.62 8.92 -3.42
C LEU A 8 -20.64 9.65 -2.54
N ARG A 9 -20.66 9.34 -1.23
CA ARG A 9 -21.55 9.98 -0.27
C ARG A 9 -21.12 11.40 0.10
N ILE A 10 -19.82 11.63 0.28
CA ILE A 10 -19.26 12.96 0.61
C ILE A 10 -19.42 13.91 -0.58
N GLU A 11 -19.15 13.42 -1.79
CA GLU A 11 -19.14 14.26 -3.00
C GLU A 11 -20.53 14.38 -3.68
N ARG A 12 -21.56 13.68 -3.17
CA ARG A 12 -22.93 13.70 -3.72
C ARG A 12 -22.97 13.40 -5.23
N ILE A 13 -22.12 12.48 -5.68
CA ILE A 13 -22.05 12.06 -7.07
C ILE A 13 -23.13 10.99 -7.30
N PHE A 14 -24.18 11.35 -8.04
CA PHE A 14 -25.31 10.46 -8.37
C PHE A 14 -25.42 10.14 -9.87
N GLU A 15 -24.56 10.73 -10.69
CA GLU A 15 -24.54 10.52 -12.14
C GLU A 15 -23.61 9.35 -12.52
N GLU A 16 -24.06 8.51 -13.44
CA GLU A 16 -23.40 7.25 -13.85
C GLU A 16 -21.95 7.45 -14.31
N GLN A 17 -21.65 8.57 -14.98
CA GLN A 17 -20.28 8.93 -15.39
C GLN A 17 -19.37 9.28 -14.20
N GLY A 18 -19.90 9.95 -13.17
CA GLY A 18 -19.13 10.26 -11.96
C GLY A 18 -18.88 9.00 -11.12
N ILE A 19 -19.86 8.09 -11.07
CA ILE A 19 -19.69 6.77 -10.43
C ILE A 19 -18.63 5.94 -11.17
N GLN A 20 -18.62 5.96 -12.50
CA GLN A 20 -17.60 5.25 -13.29
C GLN A 20 -16.20 5.85 -13.09
N GLY A 21 -16.07 7.18 -13.02
CA GLY A 21 -14.78 7.83 -12.72
C GLY A 21 -14.24 7.46 -11.33
N GLU A 22 -15.11 7.37 -10.33
CA GLU A 22 -14.75 6.86 -9.00
C GLU A 22 -14.36 5.39 -9.05
N LEU A 23 -15.15 4.54 -9.72
CA LEU A 23 -14.79 3.14 -9.89
C LEU A 23 -13.43 2.99 -10.59
N ASP A 24 -13.14 3.78 -11.61
CA ASP A 24 -11.86 3.75 -12.34
C ASP A 24 -10.69 4.22 -11.47
N ALA A 25 -10.91 5.15 -10.52
CA ALA A 25 -9.90 5.57 -9.56
C ALA A 25 -9.61 4.50 -8.49
N TYR A 26 -10.60 3.69 -8.11
CA TYR A 26 -10.48 2.71 -7.01
C TYR A 26 -10.32 1.26 -7.47
N ASN A 27 -10.72 0.90 -8.69
CA ASN A 27 -10.52 -0.43 -9.28
C ASN A 27 -9.03 -0.83 -9.30
N PRO A 28 -8.08 0.08 -9.59
CA PRO A 28 -6.66 -0.20 -9.46
C PRO A 28 -6.22 -0.54 -8.03
N LEU A 29 -7.04 -0.32 -6.99
CA LEU A 29 -6.75 -0.70 -5.60
C LEU A 29 -7.25 -2.11 -5.23
N VAL A 30 -7.96 -2.80 -6.13
CA VAL A 30 -8.42 -4.17 -5.91
C VAL A 30 -7.30 -5.16 -6.26
N PRO A 31 -6.91 -6.09 -5.36
CA PRO A 31 -5.96 -7.15 -5.67
C PRO A 31 -6.44 -8.04 -6.84
N ASP A 32 -5.53 -8.45 -7.71
CA ASP A 32 -5.83 -9.37 -8.83
C ASP A 32 -5.54 -10.85 -8.50
N GLY A 33 -5.15 -11.12 -7.24
CA GLY A 33 -4.80 -12.45 -6.74
C GLY A 33 -3.33 -12.83 -6.85
N ALA A 34 -2.49 -12.00 -7.50
CA ALA A 34 -1.02 -12.14 -7.51
C ALA A 34 -0.32 -11.04 -6.71
N ASN A 35 -1.02 -9.97 -6.36
CA ASN A 35 -0.48 -8.88 -5.56
C ASN A 35 -1.29 -8.57 -4.31
N TRP A 36 -0.63 -7.84 -3.41
CA TRP A 36 -1.30 -7.08 -2.37
C TRP A 36 -1.30 -5.61 -2.72
N LYS A 37 -2.35 -4.90 -2.29
CA LYS A 37 -2.47 -3.46 -2.40
C LYS A 37 -2.78 -2.88 -1.04
N ALA A 38 -2.13 -1.78 -0.69
CA ALA A 38 -2.31 -1.12 0.59
C ALA A 38 -2.29 0.40 0.45
N THR A 39 -2.92 1.08 1.40
CA THR A 39 -2.79 2.52 1.59
C THR A 39 -1.81 2.78 2.72
N MET A 40 -0.73 3.49 2.41
CA MET A 40 0.25 3.95 3.40
C MET A 40 -0.11 5.37 3.83
N LEU A 41 -0.20 5.59 5.14
CA LEU A 41 -0.42 6.91 5.74
C LEU A 41 0.82 7.33 6.54
N ILE A 42 1.24 8.59 6.37
CA ILE A 42 2.31 9.23 7.13
C ILE A 42 1.68 10.30 8.00
N GLU A 43 1.57 10.02 9.29
CA GLU A 43 0.82 10.86 10.23
C GLU A 43 1.75 11.57 11.24
N TYR A 44 1.59 12.88 11.33
CA TYR A 44 2.21 13.72 12.34
C TYR A 44 1.13 14.65 12.92
N PRO A 45 0.96 14.70 14.26
CA PRO A 45 -0.04 15.55 14.90
C PRO A 45 0.18 17.04 14.61
N ASP A 46 1.45 17.49 14.65
CA ASP A 46 1.81 18.87 14.35
C ASP A 46 1.96 19.09 12.83
N ALA A 47 1.35 20.17 12.33
CA ALA A 47 1.32 20.46 10.89
C ALA A 47 2.67 20.93 10.34
N GLU A 48 3.45 21.66 11.14
CA GLU A 48 4.78 22.13 10.73
C GLU A 48 5.79 20.99 10.74
N GLU A 49 5.73 20.11 11.74
CA GLU A 49 6.48 18.87 11.79
C GLU A 49 6.13 17.99 10.59
N ARG A 50 4.84 17.76 10.31
CA ARG A 50 4.40 17.01 9.14
C ARG A 50 5.03 17.53 7.85
N ARG A 51 4.98 18.85 7.62
CA ARG A 51 5.55 19.46 6.41
C ARG A 51 7.06 19.20 6.30
N ARG A 52 7.81 19.39 7.39
CA ARG A 52 9.26 19.15 7.42
C ARG A 52 9.60 17.68 7.18
N MET A 53 8.84 16.78 7.79
CA MET A 53 9.08 15.35 7.68
C MET A 53 8.72 14.81 6.30
N LEU A 54 7.63 15.26 5.68
CA LEU A 54 7.30 14.86 4.30
C LEU A 54 8.35 15.29 3.27
N ALA A 55 9.06 16.41 3.49
CA ALA A 55 10.21 16.77 2.67
C ALA A 55 11.40 15.82 2.89
N ARG A 56 11.65 15.41 4.13
CA ARG A 56 12.74 14.48 4.49
C ARG A 56 12.47 13.04 4.09
N LEU A 57 11.21 12.62 4.06
CA LEU A 57 10.79 11.24 3.76
C LEU A 57 10.50 11.04 2.27
N LYS A 58 11.03 11.90 1.40
CA LYS A 58 10.85 11.77 -0.05
C LYS A 58 11.34 10.40 -0.54
N GLY A 59 10.46 9.66 -1.22
CA GLY A 59 10.77 8.33 -1.71
C GLY A 59 10.55 7.20 -0.71
N ILE A 60 10.00 7.47 0.49
CA ILE A 60 9.79 6.45 1.53
C ILE A 60 8.84 5.34 1.07
N GLU A 61 7.84 5.68 0.27
CA GLU A 61 6.84 4.75 -0.25
C GLU A 61 7.48 3.62 -1.07
N ARG A 62 8.47 3.95 -1.91
CA ARG A 62 9.29 3.00 -2.70
C ARG A 62 10.30 2.20 -1.87
N ARG A 63 10.45 2.54 -0.59
CA ARG A 63 11.34 1.83 0.36
C ARG A 63 10.57 0.91 1.30
N THR A 64 9.25 0.83 1.15
CA THR A 64 8.43 -0.17 1.84
C THR A 64 8.59 -1.53 1.17
N TRP A 65 8.58 -2.61 1.94
CA TRP A 65 8.87 -3.95 1.45
C TRP A 65 8.14 -5.04 2.22
N VAL A 66 8.00 -6.21 1.57
CA VAL A 66 7.52 -7.46 2.16
C VAL A 66 8.53 -8.60 1.92
N ARG A 67 8.63 -9.53 2.86
CA ARG A 67 9.51 -10.70 2.75
C ARG A 67 8.87 -11.91 3.40
N VAL A 68 8.87 -13.02 2.70
CA VAL A 68 8.44 -14.32 3.23
C VAL A 68 9.67 -15.16 3.52
N ALA A 69 9.65 -15.91 4.61
CA ALA A 69 10.79 -16.74 5.02
C ALA A 69 11.23 -17.69 3.88
N GLY A 70 12.49 -17.56 3.47
CA GLY A 70 13.08 -18.33 2.38
C GLY A 70 12.84 -17.75 0.97
N CYS A 71 12.31 -16.54 0.85
CA CYS A 71 12.23 -15.79 -0.40
C CYS A 71 13.08 -14.52 -0.36
N GLU A 72 13.38 -13.99 -1.54
CA GLU A 72 13.87 -12.62 -1.67
C GLU A 72 12.78 -11.61 -1.26
N ARG A 73 13.23 -10.42 -0.89
CA ARG A 73 12.37 -9.29 -0.54
C ARG A 73 11.71 -8.72 -1.79
N VAL A 74 10.45 -8.32 -1.67
CA VAL A 74 9.70 -7.57 -2.69
C VAL A 74 9.53 -6.15 -2.19
N ASP A 75 10.02 -5.18 -2.96
CA ASP A 75 9.81 -3.75 -2.71
C ASP A 75 8.46 -3.31 -3.27
N ALA A 76 7.86 -2.29 -2.67
CA ALA A 76 6.61 -1.72 -3.15
C ALA A 76 6.78 -1.01 -4.49
N ILE A 77 5.76 -1.16 -5.32
CA ILE A 77 5.51 -0.33 -6.48
C ILE A 77 4.46 0.69 -6.04
N ALA A 78 4.79 1.98 -6.10
CA ALA A 78 3.99 3.04 -5.47
C ALA A 78 3.47 4.04 -6.50
N ASP A 79 2.24 4.51 -6.27
CA ASP A 79 1.58 5.61 -6.98
C ASP A 79 1.57 5.47 -8.52
N GLU A 80 1.45 4.25 -9.04
CA GLU A 80 1.42 3.97 -10.50
C GLU A 80 0.29 4.67 -11.24
N ASP A 81 -0.82 4.92 -10.54
CA ASP A 81 -2.03 5.50 -11.11
C ASP A 81 -2.09 7.03 -10.96
N LEU A 82 -1.14 7.65 -10.23
CA LEU A 82 -1.22 9.07 -9.89
C LEU A 82 0.17 9.74 -9.81
N GLU A 83 0.40 10.78 -10.60
CA GLU A 83 1.56 11.67 -10.45
C GLU A 83 1.44 12.50 -9.14
N ARG A 84 1.81 11.91 -8.00
CA ARG A 84 1.66 12.52 -6.66
C ARG A 84 2.95 13.11 -6.08
N GLU A 85 4.09 12.92 -6.73
CA GLU A 85 5.35 13.53 -6.31
C GLU A 85 5.53 14.90 -6.96
N THR A 86 5.74 15.92 -6.13
CA THR A 86 6.29 17.20 -6.58
C THR A 86 7.81 17.19 -6.37
N GLU A 87 8.54 18.09 -7.02
CA GLU A 87 10.01 18.18 -6.84
C GLU A 87 10.41 18.40 -5.36
N GLU A 88 9.52 18.96 -4.54
CA GLU A 88 9.84 19.44 -3.19
C GLU A 88 9.49 18.47 -2.04
N LYS A 89 8.41 17.68 -2.14
CA LYS A 89 7.91 16.85 -1.01
C LYS A 89 7.08 15.64 -1.45
N THR A 90 7.03 14.64 -0.57
CA THR A 90 6.15 13.47 -0.75
C THR A 90 4.74 13.70 -0.19
N SER A 91 3.80 12.84 -0.57
CA SER A 91 2.41 12.85 -0.10
C SER A 91 2.30 12.29 1.33
N ALA A 92 1.26 12.66 2.07
CA ALA A 92 0.95 11.99 3.33
C ALA A 92 0.24 10.65 3.14
N VAL A 93 -0.26 10.39 1.93
CA VAL A 93 -1.00 9.18 1.56
C VAL A 93 -0.46 8.63 0.26
N HIS A 94 -0.09 7.35 0.28
CA HIS A 94 0.43 6.62 -0.87
C HIS A 94 -0.37 5.35 -1.12
N PHE A 95 -0.52 4.99 -2.39
CA PHE A 95 -1.03 3.68 -2.77
C PHE A 95 0.16 2.80 -3.17
N VAL A 96 0.28 1.65 -2.52
CA VAL A 96 1.39 0.72 -2.75
C VAL A 96 0.86 -0.64 -3.17
N ARG A 97 1.56 -1.24 -4.13
CA ARG A 97 1.33 -2.58 -4.64
C ARG A 97 2.58 -3.43 -4.40
N PHE A 98 2.38 -4.66 -3.95
CA PHE A 98 3.42 -5.67 -3.80
C PHE A 98 3.13 -6.83 -4.73
N GLU A 99 3.95 -6.97 -5.77
CA GLU A 99 3.82 -8.08 -6.72
C GLU A 99 4.49 -9.33 -6.15
N LEU A 100 3.71 -10.37 -5.84
CA LEU A 100 4.22 -11.54 -5.12
C LEU A 100 4.59 -12.67 -6.08
N PRO A 101 5.88 -13.08 -6.14
CA PRO A 101 6.27 -14.24 -6.93
C PRO A 101 5.51 -15.50 -6.52
N GLU A 102 5.31 -16.42 -7.47
CA GLU A 102 4.57 -17.68 -7.22
C GLU A 102 5.14 -18.47 -6.03
N GLU A 103 6.46 -18.54 -5.90
CA GLU A 103 7.14 -19.21 -4.78
C GLU A 103 6.79 -18.57 -3.43
N MET A 104 6.71 -17.24 -3.38
CA MET A 104 6.34 -16.50 -2.18
C MET A 104 4.89 -16.82 -1.78
N ARG A 105 3.97 -16.83 -2.75
CA ARG A 105 2.55 -17.18 -2.52
C ARG A 105 2.38 -18.62 -2.03
N LYS A 106 3.12 -19.58 -2.62
CA LYS A 106 3.13 -20.98 -2.17
C LYS A 106 3.58 -21.13 -0.71
N ARG A 107 4.68 -20.47 -0.34
CA ARG A 107 5.20 -20.51 1.03
C ARG A 107 4.25 -19.87 2.04
N LEU A 108 3.64 -18.74 1.67
CA LEU A 108 2.62 -18.09 2.50
C LEU A 108 1.44 -19.03 2.79
N ARG A 109 0.90 -19.69 1.76
CA ARG A 109 -0.15 -20.72 1.93
C ARG A 109 0.33 -21.90 2.77
N GLY A 110 1.61 -22.26 2.67
CA GLY A 110 2.26 -23.27 3.51
C GLY A 110 2.53 -22.86 4.96
N GLY A 111 2.16 -21.65 5.38
CA GLY A 111 2.35 -21.20 6.77
C GLY A 111 3.65 -20.45 7.04
N ALA A 112 4.44 -20.14 6.01
CA ALA A 112 5.72 -19.44 6.20
C ALA A 112 5.52 -18.05 6.85
N PRO A 113 6.44 -17.64 7.76
CA PRO A 113 6.44 -16.31 8.35
C PRO A 113 6.54 -15.21 7.28
N LEU A 114 5.85 -14.09 7.54
CA LEU A 114 5.86 -12.88 6.73
C LEU A 114 6.44 -11.75 7.56
N SER A 115 7.39 -11.01 6.99
CA SER A 115 7.91 -9.77 7.53
C SER A 115 7.59 -8.62 6.59
N MET A 116 7.35 -7.44 7.15
CA MET A 116 7.18 -6.20 6.40
C MET A 116 8.08 -5.13 7.00
N GLY A 117 8.49 -4.15 6.20
CA GLY A 117 9.31 -3.07 6.72
C GLY A 117 9.50 -1.90 5.78
N ILE A 118 10.29 -0.95 6.24
CA ILE A 118 10.72 0.24 5.51
C ILE A 118 12.22 0.36 5.67
N ASP A 119 12.93 0.54 4.55
CA ASP A 119 14.37 0.82 4.55
C ASP A 119 14.67 2.15 3.84
N HIS A 120 14.32 3.25 4.52
CA HIS A 120 14.57 4.60 4.06
C HIS A 120 15.69 5.24 4.92
N PRO A 121 16.60 6.06 4.35
CA PRO A 121 17.70 6.67 5.11
C PRO A 121 17.26 7.48 6.35
N HIS A 122 16.03 7.98 6.34
CA HIS A 122 15.43 8.75 7.43
C HIS A 122 14.37 7.99 8.23
N TYR A 123 14.08 6.73 7.89
CA TYR A 123 13.13 5.90 8.62
C TYR A 123 13.38 4.40 8.33
N ARG A 124 13.76 3.64 9.36
CA ARG A 124 13.98 2.19 9.27
C ARG A 124 13.17 1.45 10.32
N ALA A 125 12.33 0.53 9.86
CA ALA A 125 11.51 -0.30 10.72
C ALA A 125 11.25 -1.64 10.06
N GLU A 126 11.15 -2.70 10.87
CA GLU A 126 10.77 -4.04 10.43
C GLU A 126 9.83 -4.63 11.48
N VAL A 127 8.86 -5.42 11.02
CA VAL A 127 7.93 -6.16 11.86
C VAL A 127 7.71 -7.55 11.28
N GLU A 128 7.65 -8.55 12.16
CA GLU A 128 7.08 -9.85 11.81
C GLU A 128 5.55 -9.76 11.90
N VAL A 129 4.88 -10.09 10.80
CA VAL A 129 3.42 -9.96 10.70
C VAL A 129 2.76 -11.05 11.56
N PRO A 130 1.91 -10.67 12.53
CA PRO A 130 1.20 -11.62 13.38
C PRO A 130 0.38 -12.63 12.57
N ALA A 131 0.29 -13.87 13.06
CA ALA A 131 -0.34 -14.97 12.34
C ALA A 131 -1.75 -14.66 11.82
N GLY A 132 -2.60 -14.03 12.63
CA GLY A 132 -3.97 -13.69 12.21
C GLY A 132 -4.02 -12.65 11.08
N VAL A 133 -3.12 -11.67 11.07
CA VAL A 133 -3.02 -10.68 9.97
C VAL A 133 -2.47 -11.35 8.72
N ARG A 134 -1.44 -12.19 8.87
CA ARG A 134 -0.85 -12.97 7.78
C ARG A 134 -1.90 -13.86 7.12
N GLU A 135 -2.71 -14.57 7.90
CA GLU A 135 -3.78 -15.43 7.38
C GLU A 135 -4.83 -14.62 6.60
N ALA A 136 -5.21 -13.44 7.10
CA ALA A 136 -6.11 -12.55 6.38
C ALA A 136 -5.52 -12.09 5.04
N LEU A 137 -4.25 -11.68 5.01
CA LEU A 137 -3.54 -11.29 3.78
C LEU A 137 -3.42 -12.44 2.77
N VAL A 138 -3.22 -13.67 3.25
CA VAL A 138 -3.16 -14.84 2.36
C VAL A 138 -4.50 -15.11 1.69
N ALA A 139 -5.62 -14.79 2.33
CA ALA A 139 -6.96 -14.96 1.76
C ALA A 139 -7.23 -14.05 0.55
N ASP A 140 -6.49 -12.94 0.40
CA ASP A 140 -6.59 -12.04 -0.76
C ASP A 140 -5.92 -12.61 -2.03
N LEU A 141 -5.10 -13.66 -1.89
CA LEU A 141 -4.38 -14.27 -3.00
C LEU A 141 -5.25 -15.35 -3.67
N ALA A 142 -5.36 -15.32 -5.00
CA ALA A 142 -6.04 -16.36 -5.76
C ALA A 142 -5.39 -17.72 -5.48
N ALA A 143 -6.14 -18.82 -5.63
CA ALA A 143 -5.62 -20.19 -5.44
C ALA A 143 -4.45 -20.50 -6.39
#